data_AF-A0AAD1KNL2-F1
#
_entry.id   AF-A0AAD1KNL2-F1
#
_cell.length_a   1.000
_cell.length_b   1.000
_cell.length_c   1.000
_cell.angle_alpha   90.00
_cell.angle_beta   90.00
_cell.angle_gamma   90.00
#
_symmetry.space_group_name_H-M   'P 1'
#
loop_
_entity.id
_entity.type
_entity.pdbx_description
1 polymer ?
#
loop_
_entity_poly.entity_id
_entity_poly.type
_entity_poly.pdbx_seq_one_letter_code
_entity_poly.pdbx_strand_id
1 'polypeptide(L)'
;MEVLAIDLVESGDSRLIAVYFRAPHRVEFAAIVEPLARRLRARIDLRQLRGRDTARVVGGVGVCGHPLCCSTFLPEPLLVPNRLVSEQGMAANPLAVTGACGKLMCCLRYESPYYADFEAVLGEASVPDGPGCPLASACSHRRHQEH
;
A
#
# COMPACT_ATOMS: atom_id res chain seq x y z
N MET A 1 -1.95 -23.82 -2.51
CA MET A 1 -3.03 -22.95 -2.00
C MET A 1 -2.76 -22.73 -0.54
N GLU A 2 -2.87 -21.49 -0.06
CA GLU A 2 -2.67 -21.14 1.34
C GLU A 2 -3.91 -20.38 1.83
N VAL A 3 -4.48 -20.83 2.93
CA VAL A 3 -5.62 -20.17 3.59
C VAL A 3 -5.06 -19.07 4.49
N LEU A 4 -5.59 -17.86 4.31
CA LEU A 4 -5.12 -16.66 5.01
C LEU A 4 -6.04 -16.30 6.18
N ALA A 5 -7.36 -16.43 5.99
CA ALA A 5 -8.36 -16.13 7.00
C ALA A 5 -9.64 -16.94 6.75
N ILE A 6 -10.40 -17.19 7.81
CA ILE A 6 -11.71 -17.82 7.76
C ILE A 6 -12.65 -17.02 8.65
N ASP A 7 -13.74 -16.52 8.06
CA ASP A 7 -14.81 -15.85 8.80
C ASP A 7 -16.06 -16.72 8.82
N LEU A 8 -16.70 -16.81 9.99
CA LEU A 8 -18.03 -17.38 10.14
C LEU A 8 -19.04 -16.22 10.29
N VAL A 9 -19.97 -16.13 9.34
CA VAL A 9 -21.07 -15.19 9.38
C VAL A 9 -22.35 -15.98 9.63
N GLU A 10 -22.98 -15.75 10.77
CA GLU A 10 -24.27 -16.34 11.13
C GLU A 10 -25.37 -15.28 11.02
N SER A 11 -26.46 -15.62 10.32
CA SER A 11 -27.63 -14.76 10.19
C SER A 11 -28.88 -15.62 10.33
N GLY A 12 -29.44 -15.65 11.54
CA GLY A 12 -30.52 -16.57 11.91
C GLY A 12 -30.07 -18.03 11.74
N ASP A 13 -30.85 -18.82 11.00
CA ASP A 13 -30.52 -20.22 10.71
C ASP A 13 -29.50 -20.40 9.56
N SER A 14 -29.12 -19.31 8.89
CA SER A 14 -28.16 -19.37 7.78
C SER A 14 -26.72 -19.18 8.26
N ARG A 15 -25.83 -20.07 7.83
CA ARG A 15 -24.39 -20.00 8.09
C ARG A 15 -23.62 -19.83 6.79
N LEU A 16 -22.76 -18.82 6.75
CA LEU A 16 -21.81 -18.57 5.67
C LEU A 16 -20.38 -18.66 6.24
N ILE A 17 -19.56 -19.51 5.64
CA ILE A 17 -18.13 -19.60 5.96
C ILE A 17 -17.37 -19.00 4.78
N ALA A 18 -16.80 -17.81 4.99
CA ALA A 18 -15.97 -17.14 4.01
C ALA A 18 -14.50 -17.53 4.23
N VAL A 19 -13.89 -18.19 3.25
CA VAL A 19 -12.49 -18.62 3.30
C VAL A 19 -11.68 -17.75 2.34
N TYR A 20 -10.75 -16.99 2.90
CA TYR A 20 -9.82 -16.16 2.14
C TYR A 20 -8.54 -16.94 1.88
N PHE A 21 -8.13 -17.05 0.62
CA PHE A 21 -6.94 -17.83 0.25
C PHE A 21 -6.11 -17.13 -0.83
N ARG A 22 -4.83 -17.48 -0.92
CA ARG A 22 -3.97 -17.16 -2.07
C ARG A 22 -3.51 -18.41 -2.78
N ALA A 23 -3.37 -18.32 -4.10
CA ALA A 23 -2.83 -19.38 -4.93
C ALA A 23 -2.16 -18.80 -6.19
N PRO A 24 -0.97 -19.32 -6.58
CA PRO A 24 -0.29 -18.84 -7.79
C PRO A 24 -1.03 -19.24 -9.07
N HIS A 25 -1.72 -20.38 -9.06
CA HIS A 25 -2.44 -20.92 -10.21
C HIS A 25 -3.94 -21.07 -9.91
N ARG A 26 -4.73 -21.34 -10.97
CA ARG A 26 -6.14 -21.69 -10.84
C ARG A 26 -6.27 -23.01 -10.07
N VAL A 27 -7.20 -23.06 -9.13
CA VAL A 27 -7.47 -24.24 -8.30
C VAL A 27 -8.89 -24.70 -8.58
N GLU A 28 -9.09 -26.00 -8.72
CA GLU A 28 -10.40 -26.61 -8.91
C GLU A 28 -10.97 -27.05 -7.56
N PHE A 29 -12.13 -26.49 -7.20
CA PHE A 29 -12.71 -26.63 -5.87
C PHE A 29 -13.90 -27.57 -5.78
N ALA A 30 -14.40 -28.06 -6.92
CA ALA A 30 -15.64 -28.84 -7.00
C ALA A 30 -15.62 -30.07 -6.08
N ALA A 31 -14.50 -30.79 -6.03
CA ALA A 31 -14.34 -31.98 -5.20
C ALA A 31 -14.27 -31.71 -3.68
N ILE A 32 -14.04 -30.45 -3.26
CA ILE A 32 -13.81 -30.08 -1.85
C ILE A 32 -15.00 -29.31 -1.27
N VAL A 33 -15.54 -28.36 -2.04
CA VAL A 33 -16.58 -27.43 -1.57
C VAL A 33 -17.87 -28.15 -1.23
N GLU A 34 -18.33 -29.06 -2.08
CA GLU A 34 -19.61 -29.75 -1.88
C GLU A 34 -19.60 -30.68 -0.66
N PRO A 35 -18.58 -31.55 -0.45
CA PRO A 35 -18.48 -32.33 0.78
C PRO A 35 -18.37 -31.46 2.03
N LEU A 36 -17.63 -30.35 1.97
CA LEU A 36 -17.42 -29.45 3.10
C LEU A 36 -18.71 -28.72 3.49
N ALA A 37 -19.44 -28.18 2.51
CA ALA A 37 -20.73 -27.52 2.70
C ALA A 37 -21.75 -28.47 3.36
N ARG A 38 -21.81 -29.74 2.90
CA ARG A 38 -22.69 -30.76 3.48
C ARG A 38 -22.35 -31.08 4.94
N ARG A 39 -21.05 -31.26 5.25
CA ARG A 39 -20.60 -31.59 6.61
C ARG A 39 -20.83 -30.44 7.60
N LEU A 40 -20.58 -29.21 7.16
CA LEU A 40 -20.69 -28.03 8.02
C LEU A 40 -22.11 -27.43 8.05
N ARG A 41 -23.01 -27.92 7.18
CA ARG A 41 -24.38 -27.38 7.00
C ARG A 41 -24.35 -25.86 6.79
N ALA A 42 -23.38 -25.39 6.02
CA ALA A 42 -23.11 -23.98 5.80
C ALA A 42 -22.77 -23.74 4.32
N ARG A 43 -23.09 -22.55 3.82
CA ARG A 43 -22.62 -22.09 2.53
C ARG A 43 -21.13 -21.77 2.65
N ILE A 44 -20.31 -22.32 1.76
CA ILE A 44 -18.88 -22.02 1.69
C ILE A 44 -18.64 -21.02 0.56
N ASP A 45 -18.03 -19.88 0.90
CA ASP A 45 -17.61 -18.85 -0.05
C ASP A 45 -16.09 -18.79 -0.09
N LEU A 46 -15.50 -19.14 -1.22
CA LEU A 46 -14.05 -19.15 -1.40
C LEU A 46 -13.62 -17.86 -2.09
N ARG A 47 -12.87 -17.02 -1.36
CA ARG A 47 -12.41 -15.72 -1.84
C ARG A 47 -10.92 -15.74 -2.09
N GLN A 48 -10.53 -15.54 -3.35
CA GLN A 48 -9.12 -15.43 -3.69
C GLN A 48 -8.62 -14.00 -3.45
N LEU A 49 -7.65 -13.85 -2.56
CA LEU A 49 -6.94 -12.59 -2.34
C LEU A 49 -5.67 -12.53 -3.18
N ARG A 50 -5.35 -11.34 -3.71
CA ARG A 50 -4.14 -11.07 -4.49
C ARG A 50 -3.57 -9.68 -4.18
N GLY A 51 -2.28 -9.49 -4.43
CA GLY A 51 -1.62 -8.18 -4.34
C GLY A 51 -1.77 -7.53 -2.96
N ARG A 52 -2.36 -6.32 -2.94
CA ARG A 52 -2.52 -5.51 -1.71
C ARG A 52 -3.41 -6.19 -0.68
N ASP A 53 -4.48 -6.87 -1.09
CA ASP A 53 -5.44 -7.46 -0.15
C ASP A 53 -4.81 -8.63 0.60
N THR A 54 -3.96 -9.41 -0.06
CA THR A 54 -3.14 -10.42 0.60
C THR A 54 -2.21 -9.78 1.63
N ALA A 55 -1.48 -8.73 1.27
CA ALA A 55 -0.58 -8.04 2.19
C ALA A 55 -1.34 -7.39 3.36
N ARG A 56 -2.57 -6.92 3.15
CA ARG A 56 -3.43 -6.35 4.19
C ARG A 56 -3.85 -7.40 5.22
N VAL A 57 -4.27 -8.59 4.78
CA VAL A 57 -4.71 -9.67 5.67
C VAL A 57 -3.55 -10.34 6.37
N VAL A 58 -2.45 -10.59 5.66
CA VAL A 58 -1.22 -11.19 6.24
C VAL A 58 -0.53 -10.19 7.18
N GLY A 59 -0.64 -8.89 6.89
CA GLY A 59 0.13 -7.86 7.58
C GLY A 59 1.62 -7.95 7.25
N GLY A 60 2.44 -7.33 8.10
CA GLY A 60 3.89 -7.32 7.97
C GLY A 60 4.48 -5.94 8.27
N VAL A 61 5.75 -5.78 7.92
CA VAL A 61 6.52 -4.56 8.13
C VAL A 61 6.98 -4.01 6.78
N GLY A 62 6.80 -2.70 6.57
CA GLY A 62 7.26 -2.01 5.37
C GLY A 62 8.76 -1.74 5.41
N VAL A 63 9.31 -1.26 4.29
CA VAL A 63 10.73 -0.86 4.19
C VAL A 63 11.11 0.26 5.17
N CYS A 64 10.12 1.03 5.63
CA CYS A 64 10.25 2.06 6.66
C CYS A 64 10.30 1.53 8.11
N GLY A 65 10.27 0.21 8.31
CA GLY A 65 10.30 -0.42 9.63
C GLY A 65 8.97 -0.39 10.41
N HIS A 66 7.93 0.22 9.84
CA HIS A 66 6.60 0.30 10.45
C HIS A 66 5.65 -0.79 9.91
N PRO A 67 4.58 -1.14 10.64
CA PRO A 67 3.54 -2.01 10.12
C PRO A 67 2.97 -1.48 8.79
N LEU A 68 2.54 -2.38 7.90
CA LEU A 68 2.06 -1.98 6.58
C LEU A 68 0.95 -0.91 6.66
N CYS A 69 1.10 0.19 5.91
CA CYS A 69 0.10 1.26 5.81
C CYS A 69 -1.29 0.68 5.45
N CYS A 70 -1.36 -0.37 4.63
CA CYS A 70 -2.62 -0.99 4.18
C CYS A 70 -3.35 -1.85 5.23
N SER A 71 -2.63 -2.36 6.24
CA SER A 71 -3.23 -3.14 7.34
C SER A 71 -3.55 -2.28 8.55
N THR A 72 -3.18 -1.00 8.54
CA THR A 72 -3.29 -0.09 9.68
C THR A 72 -4.26 1.07 9.39
N PHE A 73 -3.79 2.14 8.75
CA PHE A 73 -4.54 3.39 8.62
C PHE A 73 -4.94 3.75 7.18
N LEU A 74 -4.41 3.07 6.16
CA LEU A 74 -4.80 3.21 4.74
C LEU A 74 -5.46 1.93 4.19
N PRO A 75 -6.60 1.48 4.76
CA PRO A 75 -7.26 0.26 4.31
C PRO A 75 -7.76 0.34 2.87
N GLU A 76 -8.13 1.54 2.41
CA GLU A 76 -8.66 1.77 1.08
C GLU A 76 -7.54 1.76 0.02
N PRO A 77 -7.72 1.06 -1.12
CA PRO A 77 -6.78 1.12 -2.22
C PRO A 77 -6.75 2.52 -2.84
N LEU A 78 -5.57 3.12 -2.82
CA LEU A 78 -5.29 4.37 -3.49
C LEU A 78 -4.47 4.10 -4.76
N LEU A 79 -4.86 4.70 -5.88
CA LEU A 79 -4.01 4.76 -7.05
C LEU A 79 -2.81 5.66 -6.74
N VAL A 80 -1.60 5.11 -6.92
CA VAL A 80 -0.35 5.86 -6.75
C VAL A 80 0.22 6.10 -8.15
N PRO A 81 0.20 7.34 -8.67
CA PRO A 81 0.84 7.65 -9.93
C PRO A 81 2.37 7.63 -9.81
N ASN A 82 3.08 7.18 -10.85
CA ASN A 82 4.55 7.15 -10.86
C ASN A 82 5.19 8.53 -10.62
N ARG A 83 4.55 9.62 -11.05
CA ARG A 83 5.08 10.99 -10.87
C ARG A 83 5.37 11.35 -9.40
N LEU A 84 4.59 10.80 -8.46
CA LEU A 84 4.77 11.06 -7.03
C LEU A 84 6.13 10.59 -6.51
N VAL A 85 6.72 9.57 -7.14
CA VAL A 85 8.07 9.08 -6.80
C VAL A 85 9.10 10.19 -7.03
N SER A 86 9.04 10.82 -8.21
CA SER A 86 9.97 11.87 -8.61
C SER A 86 9.72 13.17 -7.85
N GLU A 87 8.45 13.54 -7.65
CA GLU A 87 8.04 14.72 -6.87
C GLU A 87 8.55 14.64 -5.42
N GLN A 88 8.64 13.44 -4.84
CA GLN A 88 9.13 13.24 -3.46
C GLN A 88 10.63 12.97 -3.38
N GLY A 89 11.37 13.15 -4.48
CA GLY A 89 12.81 12.96 -4.52
C GLY A 89 13.27 11.52 -4.30
N MET A 90 12.39 10.53 -4.46
CA MET A 90 12.76 9.12 -4.36
C MET A 90 13.42 8.64 -5.65
N ALA A 91 14.49 7.86 -5.52
CA ALA A 91 15.11 7.20 -6.66
C ALA A 91 14.08 6.28 -7.34
N ALA A 92 13.97 6.35 -8.67
CA ALA A 92 13.05 5.53 -9.46
C ALA A 92 13.44 4.03 -9.51
N ASN A 93 14.27 3.55 -8.57
CA ASN A 93 14.59 2.14 -8.40
C ASN A 93 13.33 1.39 -7.94
N PRO A 94 12.81 0.42 -8.71
CA PRO A 94 11.61 -0.33 -8.36
C PRO A 94 11.66 -0.95 -6.96
N LEU A 95 12.83 -1.40 -6.50
CA LEU A 95 12.98 -2.01 -5.18
C LEU A 95 12.78 -1.01 -4.03
N ALA A 96 13.12 0.26 -4.24
CA ALA A 96 12.99 1.30 -3.22
C ALA A 96 11.55 1.83 -3.10
N VAL A 97 10.78 1.79 -4.20
CA VAL A 97 9.45 2.41 -4.29
C VAL A 97 8.29 1.42 -4.23
N THR A 98 8.60 0.13 -4.29
CA THR A 98 7.61 -0.95 -4.26
C THR A 98 7.36 -1.42 -2.83
N GLY A 99 6.10 -1.41 -2.43
CA GLY A 99 5.68 -1.98 -1.15
C GLY A 99 5.64 -3.51 -1.17
N ALA A 100 5.45 -4.12 0.01
CA ALA A 100 5.42 -5.58 0.19
C ALA A 100 4.37 -6.31 -0.69
N CYS A 101 3.36 -5.59 -1.19
CA CYS A 101 2.34 -6.12 -2.09
C CYS A 101 2.75 -6.15 -3.58
N GLY A 102 3.96 -5.69 -3.93
CA GLY A 102 4.44 -5.64 -5.32
C GLY A 102 3.88 -4.46 -6.14
N LYS A 103 3.27 -3.48 -5.48
CA LYS A 103 2.80 -2.21 -6.08
C LYS A 103 3.52 -1.03 -5.43
N LEU A 104 3.44 0.15 -6.04
CA LEU A 104 3.98 1.37 -5.45
C LEU A 104 3.45 1.59 -4.02
N MET A 105 4.30 2.11 -3.15
CA MET A 105 3.96 2.38 -1.76
C MET A 105 2.79 3.38 -1.67
N CYS A 106 1.72 3.01 -0.96
CA CYS A 106 0.57 3.92 -0.76
C CYS A 106 0.90 5.11 0.12
N CYS A 107 1.95 5.03 0.93
CA CYS A 107 2.38 6.11 1.80
C CYS A 107 2.87 7.31 0.94
N LEU A 108 3.40 7.09 -0.28
CA LEU A 108 3.69 8.16 -1.26
C LEU A 108 2.45 9.02 -1.57
N ARG A 109 1.29 8.39 -1.78
CA ARG A 109 0.05 9.12 -2.06
C ARG A 109 -0.47 9.87 -0.83
N TYR A 110 -0.31 9.28 0.35
CA TYR A 110 -0.70 9.87 1.62
C TYR A 110 0.17 11.08 1.98
N GLU A 111 1.47 11.01 1.71
CA GLU A 111 2.44 12.06 2.04
C GLU A 111 2.42 13.23 1.05
N SER A 112 1.97 13.00 -0.19
CA SER A 112 1.96 13.98 -1.28
C SER A 112 1.40 15.37 -0.92
N PRO A 113 0.26 15.53 -0.21
CA PRO A 113 -0.23 16.84 0.20
C PRO A 113 0.76 17.58 1.12
N TYR A 114 1.36 16.87 2.07
CA TYR A 114 2.31 17.46 3.02
C TYR A 114 3.62 17.87 2.34
N TYR A 115 4.05 17.14 1.31
CA TYR A 115 5.20 17.54 0.48
C TYR A 115 4.92 18.85 -0.25
N ALA A 116 3.72 19.02 -0.83
CA ALA A 116 3.34 20.26 -1.50
C ALA A 116 3.27 21.45 -0.53
N ASP A 117 2.71 21.24 0.67
CA ASP A 117 2.66 22.27 1.72
C ASP A 117 4.07 22.64 2.18
N PHE A 118 4.96 21.66 2.34
CA PHE A 118 6.35 21.89 2.75
C PHE A 118 7.13 22.66 1.68
N GLU A 119 6.93 22.37 0.40
CA GLU A 119 7.51 23.15 -0.70
C GLU A 119 7.01 24.60 -0.72
N ALA A 120 5.73 24.83 -0.43
CA ALA A 120 5.18 26.18 -0.34
C ALA A 120 5.85 26.99 0.80
N VAL A 121 6.00 26.38 1.97
CA VAL A 121 6.67 27.02 3.12
C VAL A 121 8.17 27.24 2.86
N LEU A 122 8.86 26.28 2.24
CA LEU A 122 10.26 26.43 1.87
C LEU A 122 10.49 27.47 0.77
N GLY A 123 9.54 27.64 -0.14
CA GLY A 123 9.57 28.69 -1.15
C GLY A 123 9.47 30.10 -0.53
N GLU A 124 8.80 30.22 0.61
CA GLU A 124 8.66 31.46 1.38
C GLU A 124 9.82 31.68 2.37
N ALA A 125 10.45 30.60 2.86
CA ALA A 125 11.60 30.69 3.74
C ALA A 125 12.87 31.06 2.96
N SER A 126 13.32 32.32 3.08
CA SER A 126 14.69 32.69 2.71
C SER A 126 15.66 31.90 3.59
N VAL A 127 16.28 30.86 3.04
CA VAL A 127 17.39 30.18 3.73
C VAL A 127 18.50 31.22 3.90
N PRO A 128 18.96 31.52 5.12
CA PRO A 128 20.08 32.44 5.28
C PRO A 128 21.31 31.85 4.57
N ASP A 129 21.88 32.60 3.64
CA ASP A 129 23.09 32.21 2.91
C ASP A 129 24.24 31.99 3.90
N GLY A 130 24.51 30.72 4.22
CA GLY A 130 25.55 30.31 5.15
C GLY A 130 26.07 28.90 4.82
N PRO A 131 27.31 28.57 5.22
CA PRO A 131 27.90 27.27 4.99
C PRO A 131 27.15 26.24 5.85
N GLY A 132 26.19 25.55 5.23
CA GLY A 132 25.25 24.66 5.91
C GLY A 132 23.87 24.59 5.26
N CYS A 133 23.61 25.34 4.18
CA CYS A 133 22.35 25.26 3.44
C CYS A 133 22.08 23.83 2.92
N PRO A 134 21.01 23.15 3.40
CA PRO A 134 20.69 21.78 2.98
C PRO A 134 20.06 21.70 1.58
N LEU A 135 19.77 22.85 0.94
CA LEU A 135 19.11 22.96 -0.36
C LEU A 135 20.05 23.61 -1.40
N ALA A 136 21.22 23.02 -1.63
CA ALA A 136 22.19 23.53 -2.61
C ALA A 136 21.62 23.67 -4.04
N SER A 137 20.57 22.91 -4.39
CA SER A 137 19.90 22.99 -5.70
C SER A 137 18.97 24.19 -5.86
N ALA A 138 18.49 24.81 -4.78
CA ALA A 138 17.63 25.99 -4.84
C ALA A 138 18.43 27.31 -4.98
N CYS A 139 19.70 27.32 -4.55
CA CYS A 139 20.58 28.50 -4.62
C CYS A 139 21.11 28.83 -6.02
N SER A 140 21.02 27.93 -7.01
CA SER A 140 21.61 28.16 -8.33
C SER A 140 20.77 29.08 -9.24
N HIS A 141 19.46 29.18 -9.01
CA HIS A 141 18.56 29.92 -9.91
C HIS A 141 18.47 31.43 -9.65
N ARG A 142 18.87 31.94 -8.47
CA ARG A 142 18.86 33.39 -8.19
C ARG A 142 20.08 34.15 -8.71
N ARG A 143 21.18 33.46 -9.08
CA ARG A 143 22.42 34.13 -9.51
C ARG A 143 22.44 34.67 -10.94
N HIS A 144 21.37 34.48 -11.73
CA HIS A 144 21.34 34.88 -13.14
C HIS A 144 20.33 35.98 -13.50
N GLN A 145 19.64 36.59 -12.52
CA GLN A 145 18.68 37.68 -12.80
C GLN A 145 19.16 39.08 -12.37
N GLU A 146 20.38 39.20 -11.86
CA GLU A 146 21.00 40.51 -11.58
C GLU A 146 22.21 40.70 -12.49
N HIS A 147 21.96 41.02 -13.76
CA HIS A 147 22.88 41.77 -14.64
C HIS A 147 22.15 42.30 -15.87
#